data_AF-A0A357IQJ3-F1
#
_entry.id   AF-A0A357IQJ3-F1
#
_cell.length_a   1.000
_cell.length_b   1.000
_cell.length_c   1.000
_cell.angle_alpha   90.00
_cell.angle_beta   90.00
_cell.angle_gamma   90.00
#
_symmetry.space_group_name_H-M   'P 1'
#
loop_
_entity.id
_entity.type
_entity.pdbx_description
1 polymer ?
#
loop_
_entity_poly.entity_id
_entity_poly.type
_entity_poly.pdbx_seq_one_letter_code
_entity_poly.pdbx_strand_id
1 'polypeptide(L)'
;TLPSYTDTGKFILLRNTTTDPWNQTPYDEYLILEYYTPTGVNKMDSTGYPEWSNATSSTGGSAYGHGGTYEHPGLQIFHVDARTGSEKGTLNEQGKADLSTGVLSYTDTPRSETYIDAQAKTFETAATLYASNDGTTSGRLSQQIVDGVVESPTALRHVKAITPSGVDSFGGSTYYSTMGNMTNIFGVSSYWGDPSADDGNAKYGGSTYSNYKMSSLYMNGLKFNDGSYLNWNFEITAQTDDSITIHFVNLAA
;
A
#
# COMPACT_ATOMS: atom_id res chain seq x y z
N THR A 1 8.57 -2.47 19.22
CA THR A 1 9.86 -2.73 18.57
C THR A 1 9.68 -3.81 17.54
N LEU A 2 10.19 -3.57 16.32
CA LEU A 2 10.21 -4.52 15.22
C LEU A 2 11.64 -5.06 15.06
N PRO A 3 11.87 -6.38 15.04
CA PRO A 3 13.18 -6.95 14.83
C PRO A 3 13.53 -7.08 13.34
N SER A 4 14.83 -7.11 13.05
CA SER A 4 15.40 -7.63 11.80
C SER A 4 15.24 -9.16 11.74
N TYR A 5 15.30 -9.72 10.54
CA TYR A 5 15.07 -11.15 10.29
C TYR A 5 15.81 -11.66 9.06
N THR A 6 16.19 -12.93 9.08
CA THR A 6 16.91 -13.61 7.98
C THR A 6 16.07 -14.66 7.24
N ASP A 7 14.98 -15.15 7.86
CA ASP A 7 14.18 -16.26 7.31
C ASP A 7 12.71 -15.89 7.04
N THR A 8 12.00 -15.28 7.99
CA THR A 8 10.60 -14.85 7.85
C THR A 8 10.38 -13.45 8.39
N GLY A 9 9.76 -12.59 7.60
CA GLY A 9 9.55 -11.19 7.96
C GLY A 9 8.53 -10.95 9.06
N LYS A 10 8.81 -9.94 9.89
CA LYS A 10 7.85 -9.35 10.83
C LYS A 10 7.54 -7.93 10.40
N PHE A 11 6.25 -7.65 10.28
CA PHE A 11 5.74 -6.32 9.97
C PHE A 11 4.59 -5.99 10.92
N ILE A 12 4.27 -4.70 11.01
CA ILE A 12 3.04 -4.24 11.67
C ILE A 12 2.05 -3.88 10.57
N LEU A 13 0.83 -4.41 10.69
CA LEU A 13 -0.33 -3.91 9.95
C LEU A 13 -0.97 -2.78 10.75
N LEU A 14 -1.05 -1.60 10.15
CA LEU A 14 -1.73 -0.45 10.72
C LEU A 14 -3.04 -0.18 9.97
N ARG A 15 -4.15 -0.37 10.70
CA ARG A 15 -5.51 -0.11 10.26
C ARG A 15 -6.35 0.40 11.42
N ASN A 16 -7.37 1.20 11.15
CA ASN A 16 -8.37 1.54 12.16
C ASN A 16 -9.50 0.52 12.14
N THR A 17 -9.58 -0.29 13.19
CA THR A 17 -10.58 -1.36 13.31
C THR A 17 -11.78 -0.98 14.19
N THR A 18 -11.94 0.31 14.52
CA THR A 18 -12.97 0.76 15.49
C THR A 18 -14.37 0.68 14.89
N THR A 19 -14.51 1.05 13.62
CA THR A 19 -15.79 1.06 12.90
C THR A 19 -15.93 -0.13 11.95
N ASP A 20 -14.81 -0.66 11.46
CA ASP A 20 -14.76 -1.86 10.62
C ASP A 20 -13.72 -2.85 11.17
N PRO A 21 -14.13 -3.87 11.93
CA PRO A 21 -13.21 -4.85 12.50
C PRO A 21 -12.40 -5.58 11.42
N TRP A 22 -11.13 -5.85 11.71
CA TRP A 22 -10.32 -6.68 10.82
C TRP A 22 -10.95 -8.07 10.64
N ASN A 23 -11.33 -8.37 9.40
CA ASN A 23 -11.98 -9.62 9.01
C ASN A 23 -10.98 -10.77 8.73
N GLN A 24 -9.68 -10.55 8.95
CA GLN A 24 -8.59 -11.52 8.69
C GLN A 24 -8.38 -11.85 7.21
N THR A 25 -8.86 -11.00 6.30
CA THR A 25 -8.67 -11.16 4.86
C THR A 25 -7.68 -10.14 4.34
N PRO A 26 -6.95 -10.41 3.25
CA PRO A 26 -6.05 -9.43 2.66
C PRO A 26 -6.77 -8.32 1.90
N TYR A 27 -8.11 -8.35 1.78
CA TYR A 27 -8.90 -7.58 0.82
C TYR A 27 -9.30 -6.20 1.32
N ASP A 28 -8.32 -5.46 1.81
CA ASP A 28 -8.55 -4.29 2.62
C ASP A 28 -7.52 -3.19 2.37
N GLU A 29 -7.72 -2.04 3.01
CA GLU A 29 -6.82 -0.90 2.99
C GLU A 29 -6.09 -0.76 4.34
N TYR A 30 -4.77 -0.76 4.31
CA TYR A 30 -3.92 -0.70 5.50
C TYR A 30 -2.51 -0.20 5.18
N LEU A 31 -1.76 0.14 6.23
CA LEU A 31 -0.32 0.35 6.12
C LEU A 31 0.44 -0.90 6.56
N ILE A 32 1.50 -1.25 5.85
CA ILE A 32 2.52 -2.20 6.28
C ILE A 32 3.74 -1.41 6.73
N LEU A 33 4.20 -1.65 7.95
CA LEU A 33 5.46 -1.13 8.47
C LEU A 33 6.44 -2.30 8.59
N GLU A 34 7.48 -2.25 7.78
CA GLU A 34 8.50 -3.29 7.70
C GLU A 34 9.87 -2.73 8.08
N TYR A 35 10.58 -3.44 8.96
CA TYR A 35 11.97 -3.09 9.24
C TYR A 35 12.90 -3.76 8.24
N TYR A 36 13.49 -2.94 7.39
CA TYR A 36 14.40 -3.35 6.35
C TYR A 36 15.83 -3.36 6.87
N THR A 37 16.61 -4.40 6.54
CA THR A 37 18.07 -4.45 6.77
C THR A 37 18.82 -5.02 5.57
N PRO A 38 20.03 -4.50 5.23
CA PRO A 38 20.83 -4.98 4.09
C PRO A 38 21.32 -6.44 4.19
N THR A 39 21.25 -7.03 5.38
CA THR A 39 21.87 -8.34 5.69
C THR A 39 20.84 -9.44 6.02
N GLY A 40 19.54 -9.10 6.06
CA GLY A 40 18.43 -10.02 6.37
C GLY A 40 17.79 -10.69 5.15
N VAL A 41 16.49 -11.06 5.26
CA VAL A 41 15.67 -11.57 4.13
C VAL A 41 15.79 -10.66 2.91
N ASN A 42 15.94 -9.37 3.15
CA ASN A 42 15.95 -8.36 2.10
C ASN A 42 17.34 -8.11 1.52
N LYS A 43 18.35 -8.94 1.83
CA LYS A 43 19.70 -8.82 1.27
C LYS A 43 19.69 -8.77 -0.25
N MET A 44 18.82 -9.54 -0.91
CA MET A 44 18.66 -9.51 -2.37
C MET A 44 18.06 -8.19 -2.87
N ASP A 45 17.14 -7.58 -2.13
CA ASP A 45 16.64 -6.23 -2.46
C ASP A 45 17.76 -5.18 -2.29
N SER A 46 18.70 -5.41 -1.36
CA SER A 46 19.85 -4.52 -1.10
C SER A 46 20.96 -4.70 -2.12
N THR A 47 21.28 -5.93 -2.52
CA THR A 47 22.37 -6.21 -3.47
C THR A 47 21.89 -6.28 -4.92
N GLY A 48 20.58 -6.36 -5.13
CA GLY A 48 19.94 -6.57 -6.43
C GLY A 48 19.71 -8.01 -6.78
N TYR A 49 18.58 -8.23 -7.44
CA TYR A 49 18.27 -9.46 -8.14
C TYR A 49 19.12 -9.55 -9.41
N PRO A 50 19.91 -10.62 -9.61
CA PRO A 50 20.73 -10.83 -10.80
C PRO A 50 19.93 -10.75 -12.11
N GLU A 51 18.66 -11.17 -12.10
CA GLU A 51 17.76 -11.07 -13.24
C GLU A 51 17.41 -9.63 -13.65
N TRP A 52 17.60 -8.64 -12.76
CA TRP A 52 17.30 -7.23 -13.02
C TRP A 52 18.50 -6.46 -13.59
N SER A 53 19.71 -7.05 -13.58
CA SER A 53 20.92 -6.40 -14.13
C SER A 53 20.92 -6.25 -15.65
N ASN A 54 20.01 -6.94 -16.35
CA ASN A 54 20.00 -7.04 -17.82
C ASN A 54 18.90 -6.21 -18.50
N ALA A 55 18.06 -5.49 -17.74
CA ALA A 55 17.00 -4.69 -18.33
C ALA A 55 17.47 -3.26 -18.65
N THR A 56 18.28 -3.12 -19.70
CA THR A 56 18.55 -1.82 -20.32
C THR A 56 17.29 -1.33 -21.03
N SER A 57 16.81 -0.12 -20.70
CA SER A 57 15.79 0.55 -21.50
C SER A 57 16.32 0.80 -22.91
N SER A 58 15.42 0.85 -23.89
CA SER A 58 15.73 1.24 -25.28
C SER A 58 16.24 2.68 -25.43
N THR A 59 16.30 3.45 -24.34
CA THR A 59 16.80 4.82 -24.26
C THR A 59 18.08 4.96 -23.43
N GLY A 60 18.73 3.85 -23.04
CA GLY A 60 20.00 3.87 -22.32
C GLY A 60 19.91 4.22 -20.83
N GLY A 61 18.70 4.22 -20.26
CA GLY A 61 18.47 4.20 -18.82
C GLY A 61 18.15 2.78 -18.36
N SER A 62 18.35 2.46 -17.09
CA SER A 62 18.00 1.13 -16.59
C SER A 62 16.49 1.03 -16.40
N ALA A 63 15.86 0.06 -17.05
CA ALA A 63 14.41 -0.03 -17.16
C ALA A 63 13.73 -0.57 -15.89
N TYR A 64 14.48 -1.24 -15.02
CA TYR A 64 13.98 -1.79 -13.77
C TYR A 64 14.97 -1.46 -12.65
N GLY A 65 14.42 -1.23 -11.45
CA GLY A 65 15.16 -0.80 -10.28
C GLY A 65 16.44 -1.61 -10.10
N HIS A 66 17.57 -0.90 -10.04
CA HIS A 66 18.80 -1.52 -9.65
C HIS A 66 18.64 -2.05 -8.23
N GLY A 67 19.21 -3.23 -7.96
CA GLY A 67 19.66 -3.51 -6.60
C GLY A 67 20.39 -2.34 -5.99
N GLY A 68 20.38 -2.26 -4.66
CA GLY A 68 20.95 -1.11 -3.95
C GLY A 68 19.90 -0.08 -3.57
N THR A 69 18.61 -0.39 -3.67
CA THR A 69 17.56 0.53 -3.21
C THR A 69 17.58 0.74 -1.71
N TYR A 70 18.24 -0.13 -0.95
CA TYR A 70 18.27 -0.07 0.50
C TYR A 70 19.66 -0.44 1.03
N GLU A 71 20.55 0.54 1.02
CA GLU A 71 21.94 0.36 1.49
C GLU A 71 22.03 0.34 3.03
N HIS A 72 20.98 0.79 3.72
CA HIS A 72 21.00 1.07 5.16
C HIS A 72 19.79 0.43 5.84
N PRO A 73 19.90 0.01 7.11
CA PRO A 73 18.74 -0.44 7.88
C PRO A 73 17.72 0.69 8.05
N GLY A 74 16.43 0.42 8.14
CA GLY A 74 15.42 1.45 8.38
C GLY A 74 14.00 0.96 8.14
N LEU A 75 13.02 1.81 8.40
CA LEU A 75 11.61 1.46 8.25
C LEU A 75 11.13 1.82 6.84
N GLN A 76 10.64 0.81 6.12
CA GLN A 76 9.86 0.99 4.92
C GLN A 76 8.38 0.96 5.28
N ILE A 77 7.61 1.88 4.71
CA ILE A 77 6.16 1.92 4.89
C ILE A 77 5.51 1.73 3.53
N PHE A 78 4.54 0.83 3.47
CA PHE A 78 3.68 0.66 2.30
C PHE A 78 2.26 1.00 2.66
N HIS A 79 1.59 1.75 1.80
CA HIS A 79 0.14 1.78 1.75
C HIS A 79 -0.32 0.66 0.82
N VAL A 80 -1.27 -0.14 1.27
CA VAL A 80 -1.88 -1.23 0.50
C VAL A 80 -3.37 -0.94 0.40
N ASP A 81 -3.89 -1.01 -0.82
CA ASP A 81 -5.32 -0.98 -1.10
C ASP A 81 -5.65 -2.20 -1.96
N ALA A 82 -6.03 -3.30 -1.31
CA ALA A 82 -6.34 -4.57 -1.99
C ALA A 82 -7.84 -4.78 -2.17
N ARG A 83 -8.63 -3.70 -2.14
CA ARG A 83 -10.09 -3.79 -2.13
C ARG A 83 -10.63 -4.47 -3.37
N THR A 84 -11.60 -5.34 -3.13
CA THR A 84 -12.40 -5.96 -4.17
C THR A 84 -13.84 -5.53 -4.03
N GLY A 85 -14.59 -5.57 -5.13
CA GLY A 85 -16.03 -5.35 -5.06
C GLY A 85 -16.78 -6.23 -6.02
N SER A 86 -18.07 -6.34 -5.77
CA SER A 86 -19.03 -7.14 -6.54
C SER A 86 -20.33 -6.37 -6.67
N GLU A 87 -21.12 -6.76 -7.67
CA GLU A 87 -22.45 -6.23 -7.92
C GLU A 87 -23.48 -7.15 -7.29
N LYS A 88 -24.38 -6.58 -6.49
CA LYS A 88 -25.47 -7.30 -5.83
C LYS A 88 -26.81 -6.76 -6.30
N GLY A 89 -27.74 -7.64 -6.64
CA GLY A 89 -29.05 -7.24 -7.14
C GLY A 89 -30.06 -8.38 -7.06
N THR A 90 -31.14 -8.26 -7.82
CA THR A 90 -32.25 -9.21 -7.86
C THR A 90 -32.25 -10.05 -9.13
N LEU A 91 -32.91 -11.21 -9.09
CA LEU A 91 -33.12 -12.04 -10.28
C LEU A 91 -34.35 -11.55 -11.06
N ASN A 92 -34.28 -11.63 -12.38
CA ASN A 92 -35.44 -11.42 -13.25
C ASN A 92 -36.42 -12.60 -13.17
N GLU A 93 -37.54 -12.48 -13.89
CA GLU A 93 -38.61 -13.50 -13.92
C GLU A 93 -38.14 -14.88 -14.42
N GLN A 94 -37.02 -14.93 -15.16
CA GLN A 94 -36.41 -16.17 -15.66
C GLN A 94 -35.34 -16.74 -14.72
N GLY A 95 -35.18 -16.18 -13.51
CA GLY A 95 -34.21 -16.62 -12.51
C GLY A 95 -32.76 -16.29 -12.85
N LYS A 96 -32.52 -15.31 -13.71
CA LYS A 96 -31.17 -14.82 -14.08
C LYS A 96 -30.90 -13.48 -13.41
N ALA A 97 -29.63 -13.15 -13.18
CA ALA A 97 -29.23 -11.86 -12.64
C ALA A 97 -29.79 -10.70 -13.49
N ASP A 98 -30.52 -9.78 -12.84
CA ASP A 98 -30.99 -8.54 -13.44
C ASP A 98 -30.05 -7.40 -13.06
N LEU A 99 -29.08 -7.14 -13.95
CA LEU A 99 -28.08 -6.09 -13.78
C LEU A 99 -28.67 -4.68 -13.69
N SER A 100 -29.94 -4.47 -14.09
CA SER A 100 -30.58 -3.15 -13.91
C SER A 100 -30.91 -2.83 -12.45
N THR A 101 -30.90 -3.85 -11.59
CA THR A 101 -31.11 -3.73 -10.13
C THR A 101 -29.81 -3.82 -9.34
N GLY A 102 -28.69 -4.01 -10.03
CA GLY A 102 -27.40 -4.20 -9.41
C GLY A 102 -26.87 -2.93 -8.76
N VAL A 103 -26.33 -3.10 -7.56
CA VAL A 103 -25.60 -2.08 -6.82
C VAL A 103 -24.21 -2.62 -6.53
N LEU A 104 -23.19 -1.87 -6.93
CA LEU A 104 -21.80 -2.24 -6.63
C LEU A 104 -21.46 -1.91 -5.19
N SER A 105 -20.73 -2.81 -4.55
CA SER A 105 -20.21 -2.60 -3.20
C SER A 105 -18.84 -3.26 -3.04
N TYR A 106 -18.01 -2.73 -2.14
CA TYR A 106 -16.81 -3.43 -1.72
C TYR A 106 -17.18 -4.70 -0.94
N THR A 107 -16.34 -5.72 -1.05
CA THR A 107 -16.50 -6.99 -0.35
C THR A 107 -15.17 -7.50 0.16
N ASP A 108 -15.19 -7.98 1.39
CA ASP A 108 -14.07 -8.68 2.01
C ASP A 108 -14.16 -10.20 1.81
N THR A 109 -15.25 -10.66 1.21
CA THR A 109 -15.52 -12.08 0.94
C THR A 109 -15.67 -12.27 -0.57
N PRO A 110 -14.60 -12.04 -1.36
CA PRO A 110 -14.69 -12.10 -2.80
C PRO A 110 -15.11 -13.50 -3.27
N ARG A 111 -16.03 -13.53 -4.23
CA ARG A 111 -16.41 -14.75 -4.94
C ARG A 111 -15.66 -14.84 -6.26
N SER A 112 -15.20 -16.04 -6.60
CA SER A 112 -14.57 -16.30 -7.90
C SER A 112 -15.58 -16.37 -9.05
N GLU A 113 -16.86 -16.61 -8.74
CA GLU A 113 -17.94 -16.79 -9.70
C GLU A 113 -19.22 -16.10 -9.22
N THR A 114 -20.13 -15.82 -10.15
CA THR A 114 -21.45 -15.27 -9.81
C THR A 114 -22.25 -16.28 -9.00
N TYR A 115 -22.72 -15.85 -7.84
CA TYR A 115 -23.62 -16.59 -6.97
C TYR A 115 -25.07 -16.17 -7.20
N ILE A 116 -25.97 -17.15 -7.21
CA ILE A 116 -27.42 -16.98 -7.36
C ILE A 116 -28.11 -17.63 -6.17
N ASP A 117 -28.90 -16.85 -5.44
CA ASP A 117 -29.81 -17.34 -4.42
C ASP A 117 -31.24 -17.36 -4.98
N ALA A 118 -31.68 -18.55 -5.42
CA ALA A 118 -32.99 -18.71 -6.03
C ALA A 118 -34.14 -18.54 -5.02
N GLN A 119 -33.91 -18.82 -3.73
CA GLN A 119 -34.92 -18.63 -2.68
C GLN A 119 -35.11 -17.15 -2.35
N ALA A 120 -34.01 -16.43 -2.13
CA ALA A 120 -34.02 -15.00 -1.84
C ALA A 120 -34.24 -14.14 -3.09
N LYS A 121 -34.15 -14.73 -4.29
CA LYS A 121 -34.19 -14.04 -5.60
C LYS A 121 -33.13 -12.96 -5.73
N THR A 122 -31.91 -13.25 -5.27
CA THR A 122 -30.77 -12.33 -5.34
C THR A 122 -29.59 -12.92 -6.09
N PHE A 123 -28.67 -12.06 -6.52
CA PHE A 123 -27.37 -12.45 -7.06
C PHE A 123 -26.24 -11.62 -6.46
N GLU A 124 -25.03 -12.17 -6.56
CA GLU A 124 -23.75 -11.49 -6.32
C GLU A 124 -22.77 -11.89 -7.42
N THR A 125 -22.20 -10.95 -8.15
CA THR A 125 -21.24 -11.26 -9.22
C THR A 125 -19.89 -11.73 -8.68
N ALA A 126 -19.06 -12.30 -9.55
CA ALA A 126 -17.66 -12.51 -9.25
C ALA A 126 -16.98 -11.18 -8.86
N ALA A 127 -16.14 -11.21 -7.83
CA ALA A 127 -15.46 -10.03 -7.33
C ALA A 127 -14.36 -9.58 -8.29
N THR A 128 -14.19 -8.27 -8.42
CA THR A 128 -13.14 -7.64 -9.22
C THR A 128 -12.23 -6.80 -8.33
N LEU A 129 -10.93 -6.83 -8.58
CA LEU A 129 -9.95 -5.96 -7.93
C LEU A 129 -10.05 -4.56 -8.54
N TYR A 130 -10.23 -3.54 -7.69
CA TYR A 130 -10.41 -2.16 -8.15
C TYR A 130 -9.17 -1.28 -8.04
N ALA A 131 -8.12 -1.75 -7.36
CA ALA A 131 -6.84 -1.05 -7.27
C ALA A 131 -5.80 -1.71 -8.19
N SER A 132 -4.92 -0.90 -8.79
CA SER A 132 -3.84 -1.41 -9.63
C SER A 132 -2.57 -0.55 -9.57
N ASN A 133 -1.45 -1.18 -9.89
CA ASN A 133 -0.13 -0.59 -10.08
C ASN A 133 0.46 -0.90 -11.46
N ASP A 134 -0.32 -1.36 -12.44
CA ASP A 134 0.19 -1.82 -13.74
C ASP A 134 0.00 -0.81 -14.90
N GLY A 135 -0.97 0.11 -14.80
CA GLY A 135 -1.15 1.24 -15.72
C GLY A 135 -1.39 0.86 -17.18
N THR A 136 -1.67 -0.41 -17.49
CA THR A 136 -1.75 -0.87 -18.88
C THR A 136 -3.03 -0.39 -19.57
N THR A 137 -2.90 -0.08 -20.87
CA THR A 137 -3.96 0.38 -21.78
C THR A 137 -5.12 -0.61 -21.98
N SER A 138 -5.06 -1.78 -21.34
CA SER A 138 -6.04 -2.86 -21.42
C SER A 138 -6.86 -3.07 -20.14
N GLY A 139 -7.01 -2.03 -19.32
CA GLY A 139 -8.23 -1.90 -18.51
C GLY A 139 -8.14 -2.21 -17.01
N ARG A 140 -6.98 -2.03 -16.38
CA ARG A 140 -6.92 -2.00 -14.91
C ARG A 140 -6.25 -0.72 -14.41
N LEU A 141 -6.81 0.42 -14.81
CA LEU A 141 -6.60 1.65 -14.04
C LEU A 141 -7.31 1.47 -12.70
N SER A 142 -6.79 2.09 -11.64
CA SER A 142 -7.50 2.08 -10.37
C SER A 142 -8.84 2.79 -10.49
N GLN A 143 -9.89 2.12 -10.03
CA GLN A 143 -11.28 2.54 -10.05
C GLN A 143 -11.80 2.56 -8.63
N GLN A 144 -12.95 3.21 -8.41
CA GLN A 144 -13.65 3.20 -7.11
C GLN A 144 -15.14 2.97 -7.31
N ILE A 145 -15.84 2.65 -6.22
CA ILE A 145 -17.29 2.62 -6.15
C ILE A 145 -17.77 3.87 -5.38
N VAL A 146 -18.61 4.69 -6.02
CA VAL A 146 -19.30 5.82 -5.41
C VAL A 146 -20.80 5.64 -5.64
N ASP A 147 -21.58 5.63 -4.56
CA ASP A 147 -23.04 5.48 -4.60
C ASP A 147 -23.52 4.29 -5.46
N GLY A 148 -22.80 3.18 -5.41
CA GLY A 148 -23.15 1.95 -6.13
C GLY A 148 -22.66 1.88 -7.58
N VAL A 149 -21.85 2.84 -8.05
CA VAL A 149 -21.37 2.93 -9.44
C VAL A 149 -19.84 2.97 -9.48
N VAL A 150 -19.22 2.31 -10.48
CA VAL A 150 -17.78 2.41 -10.71
C VAL A 150 -17.40 3.77 -11.32
N GLU A 151 -16.43 4.46 -10.74
CA GLU A 151 -15.78 5.65 -11.30
C GLU A 151 -14.32 5.38 -11.70
N SER A 152 -13.81 6.07 -12.73
CA SER A 152 -12.44 5.88 -13.24
C SER A 152 -11.89 7.15 -13.94
N PRO A 153 -10.56 7.37 -13.92
CA PRO A 153 -9.51 6.77 -13.07
C PRO A 153 -9.33 7.50 -11.72
N THR A 154 -8.86 6.78 -10.71
CA THR A 154 -8.65 7.31 -9.33
C THR A 154 -7.16 7.32 -8.92
N ALA A 155 -6.84 8.00 -7.81
CA ALA A 155 -5.48 8.08 -7.25
C ALA A 155 -5.06 6.81 -6.46
N LEU A 156 -6.00 5.89 -6.25
CA LEU A 156 -5.81 4.69 -5.42
C LEU A 156 -4.85 3.70 -6.08
N ARG A 157 -4.04 2.98 -5.31
CA ARG A 157 -3.01 2.09 -5.85
C ARG A 157 -2.98 0.83 -5.02
N HIS A 158 -2.83 -0.31 -5.70
CA HIS A 158 -2.84 -1.60 -5.02
C HIS A 158 -1.77 -1.67 -3.92
N VAL A 159 -0.55 -1.21 -4.22
CA VAL A 159 0.56 -1.10 -3.26
C VAL A 159 1.37 0.16 -3.59
N LYS A 160 1.76 0.93 -2.57
CA LYS A 160 2.54 2.15 -2.74
C LYS A 160 3.55 2.34 -1.61
N ALA A 161 4.82 2.42 -1.96
CA ALA A 161 5.88 2.76 -1.01
C ALA A 161 5.79 4.25 -0.62
N ILE A 162 5.73 4.54 0.68
CA ILE A 162 5.61 5.91 1.20
C ILE A 162 7.01 6.54 1.29
N THR A 163 7.18 7.68 0.64
CA THR A 163 8.45 8.43 0.64
C THR A 163 8.74 9.01 2.03
N PRO A 164 9.94 8.80 2.60
CA PRO A 164 10.29 9.28 3.93
C PRO A 164 10.53 10.78 4.03
N SER A 165 10.56 11.50 2.89
CA SER A 165 10.81 12.94 2.82
C SER A 165 9.76 13.80 3.54
N GLY A 166 8.63 13.22 3.97
CA GLY A 166 7.55 13.99 4.59
C GLY A 166 6.77 14.88 3.61
N VAL A 167 7.03 14.76 2.31
CA VAL A 167 6.35 15.49 1.24
C VAL A 167 5.27 14.61 0.62
N ASP A 168 4.05 15.14 0.53
CA ASP A 168 2.95 14.49 -0.16
C ASP A 168 3.18 14.52 -1.68
N SER A 169 3.53 13.36 -2.25
CA SER A 169 3.78 13.19 -3.69
C SER A 169 2.71 12.34 -4.39
N PHE A 170 1.56 12.13 -3.73
CA PHE A 170 0.63 11.06 -4.07
C PHE A 170 -0.69 11.50 -4.71
N GLY A 171 -0.97 12.81 -4.78
CA GLY A 171 -2.25 13.35 -5.27
C GLY A 171 -2.54 13.20 -6.77
N GLY A 172 -1.75 12.43 -7.52
CA GLY A 172 -1.94 12.19 -8.96
C GLY A 172 -2.51 10.82 -9.28
N SER A 173 -3.35 10.74 -10.33
CA SER A 173 -3.80 9.48 -10.92
C SER A 173 -2.76 8.84 -11.86
N THR A 174 -1.53 9.37 -11.91
CA THR A 174 -0.41 8.82 -12.67
C THR A 174 0.09 7.50 -12.09
N TYR A 175 0.41 6.57 -12.99
CA TYR A 175 1.08 5.31 -12.67
C TYR A 175 2.42 5.54 -11.99
N TYR A 176 2.74 4.72 -10.99
CA TYR A 176 4.04 4.69 -10.32
C TYR A 176 4.59 3.27 -10.45
N SER A 177 5.60 3.08 -11.32
CA SER A 177 6.37 1.83 -11.45
C SER A 177 7.33 1.59 -10.30
N THR A 178 7.65 2.65 -9.55
CA THR A 178 8.69 2.59 -8.55
C THR A 178 8.12 2.08 -7.24
N MET A 179 8.30 0.79 -6.98
CA MET A 179 8.22 0.16 -5.64
C MET A 179 9.35 0.63 -4.70
N GLY A 180 9.94 1.81 -4.98
CA GLY A 180 11.07 2.34 -4.26
C GLY A 180 12.23 2.68 -5.20
N ASN A 181 12.38 3.96 -5.55
CA ASN A 181 13.71 4.51 -5.77
C ASN A 181 14.04 5.25 -4.46
N MET A 182 14.46 4.48 -3.46
CA MET A 182 14.45 4.89 -2.06
C MET A 182 15.84 4.77 -1.45
N THR A 183 16.80 5.47 -2.05
CA THR A 183 18.09 5.80 -1.41
C THR A 183 17.92 6.33 0.02
N ASN A 184 16.73 6.83 0.36
CA ASN A 184 16.33 7.19 1.72
C ASN A 184 15.10 6.37 2.14
N ILE A 185 15.19 5.69 3.30
CA ILE A 185 14.07 5.10 4.07
C ILE A 185 13.82 5.90 5.36
N PHE A 186 12.82 5.54 6.17
CA PHE A 186 12.63 6.20 7.47
C PHE A 186 13.66 5.67 8.48
N GLY A 187 14.26 6.55 9.28
CA GLY A 187 15.27 6.17 10.28
C GLY A 187 15.70 7.34 11.15
N VAL A 188 16.43 7.06 12.22
CA VAL A 188 16.96 8.09 13.12
C VAL A 188 18.30 8.60 12.61
N SER A 189 18.45 9.91 12.47
CA SER A 189 19.68 10.53 11.96
C SER A 189 20.92 10.23 12.81
N SER A 190 20.74 10.03 14.12
CA SER A 190 21.84 9.64 15.03
C SER A 190 22.41 8.25 14.75
N TYR A 191 21.67 7.39 14.03
CA TYR A 191 22.13 6.05 13.67
C TYR A 191 23.02 6.06 12.43
N TRP A 192 22.83 7.02 11.53
CA TRP A 192 23.58 7.12 10.28
C TRP A 192 24.15 8.51 10.04
N GLY A 193 25.46 8.64 10.32
CA GLY A 193 26.31 9.76 9.90
C GLY A 193 26.16 11.04 10.72
N ASP A 194 27.29 11.71 10.96
CA ASP A 194 27.32 13.05 11.53
C ASP A 194 26.48 13.99 10.64
N PRO A 195 25.41 14.62 11.15
CA PRO A 195 24.58 15.53 10.36
C PRO A 195 25.36 16.71 9.76
N SER A 196 26.59 16.98 10.23
CA SER A 196 27.50 18.01 9.71
C SER A 196 28.46 17.54 8.62
N ALA A 197 28.55 16.23 8.32
CA ALA A 197 29.31 15.73 7.19
C ALA A 197 28.49 15.93 5.90
N ASP A 198 28.99 16.81 5.03
CA ASP A 198 28.48 17.04 3.67
C ASP A 198 29.20 16.06 2.72
N ASP A 199 29.18 14.77 3.05
CA ASP A 199 29.93 13.71 2.34
C ASP A 199 29.14 13.11 1.17
N GLY A 200 27.94 13.62 0.90
CA GLY A 200 27.07 13.13 -0.18
C GLY A 200 26.46 11.75 0.09
N ASN A 201 26.64 11.17 1.29
CA ASN A 201 25.95 9.94 1.67
C ASN A 201 24.49 10.23 2.05
N ALA A 202 23.58 9.47 1.46
CA ALA A 202 22.14 9.59 1.64
C ALA A 202 21.75 9.52 3.14
N LYS A 203 21.18 10.62 3.66
CA LYS A 203 20.59 10.67 5.01
C LYS A 203 19.18 10.10 4.97
N TYR A 204 18.73 9.41 6.02
CA TYR A 204 17.32 9.01 6.14
C TYR A 204 16.38 10.16 5.79
N GLY A 205 15.29 9.87 5.07
CA GLY A 205 14.39 10.92 4.59
C GLY A 205 13.61 11.61 5.72
N GLY A 206 13.52 10.94 6.86
CA GLY A 206 12.92 11.44 8.10
C GLY A 206 12.73 10.30 9.12
N SER A 207 12.39 10.65 10.36
CA SER A 207 12.09 9.69 11.43
C SER A 207 10.60 9.64 11.80
N THR A 208 9.74 10.41 11.13
CA THR A 208 8.34 10.59 11.51
C THR A 208 7.39 10.33 10.34
N TYR A 209 6.33 9.57 10.61
CA TYR A 209 5.17 9.45 9.73
C TYR A 209 4.04 10.32 10.27
N SER A 210 3.38 11.05 9.37
CA SER A 210 2.17 11.80 9.68
C SER A 210 1.11 11.53 8.63
N ASN A 211 -0.06 11.07 9.06
CA ASN A 211 -1.20 10.90 8.17
C ASN A 211 -1.59 12.24 7.51
N TYR A 212 -1.54 13.35 8.26
CA TYR A 212 -1.82 14.69 7.73
C TYR A 212 -0.86 15.10 6.61
N LYS A 213 0.44 14.85 6.78
CA LYS A 213 1.44 15.16 5.73
C LYS A 213 1.33 14.25 4.51
N MET A 214 0.62 13.14 4.61
CA MET A 214 0.49 12.13 3.58
C MET A 214 -0.97 11.97 3.13
N SER A 215 -1.79 13.02 3.30
CA SER A 215 -3.23 12.93 3.09
C SER A 215 -3.61 12.46 1.69
N SER A 216 -2.85 12.81 0.65
CA SER A 216 -3.17 12.39 -0.72
C SER A 216 -2.85 10.92 -1.00
N LEU A 217 -2.31 10.17 -0.03
CA LEU A 217 -2.33 8.70 -0.07
C LEU A 217 -3.76 8.17 0.00
N TYR A 218 -4.62 8.87 0.74
CA TYR A 218 -5.99 8.44 0.98
C TYR A 218 -6.93 9.23 0.08
N MET A 219 -7.80 8.51 -0.62
CA MET A 219 -8.78 9.14 -1.49
C MET A 219 -9.72 10.08 -0.74
N ASN A 220 -10.02 9.75 0.51
CA ASN A 220 -10.91 10.51 1.38
C ASN A 220 -10.12 11.43 2.34
N GLY A 221 -8.95 11.91 1.91
CA GLY A 221 -8.10 12.83 2.64
C GLY A 221 -7.34 12.16 3.80
N LEU A 222 -7.99 11.90 4.93
CA LEU A 222 -7.35 11.19 6.07
C LEU A 222 -7.99 9.84 6.36
N LYS A 223 -8.98 9.46 5.53
CA LYS A 223 -9.78 8.26 5.72
C LYS A 223 -9.44 7.18 4.71
N PHE A 224 -9.43 5.95 5.20
CA PHE A 224 -9.57 4.77 4.39
C PHE A 224 -10.90 4.78 3.62
N ASN A 225 -11.01 3.88 2.66
CA ASN A 225 -12.17 3.78 1.77
C ASN A 225 -13.45 3.32 2.48
N ASP A 226 -13.33 2.61 3.61
CA ASP A 226 -14.44 2.28 4.52
C ASP A 226 -14.94 3.49 5.34
N GLY A 227 -14.30 4.66 5.19
CA GLY A 227 -14.63 5.90 5.89
C GLY A 227 -13.95 6.04 7.26
N SER A 228 -13.21 5.03 7.72
CA SER A 228 -12.44 5.06 8.96
C SER A 228 -11.17 5.92 8.80
N TYR A 229 -10.71 6.55 9.87
CA TYR A 229 -9.49 7.36 9.86
C TYR A 229 -8.28 6.56 10.33
N LEU A 230 -7.12 6.68 9.70
CA LEU A 230 -5.88 6.26 10.36
C LEU A 230 -5.53 7.27 11.47
N ASN A 231 -5.88 6.93 12.71
CA ASN A 231 -5.67 7.78 13.88
C ASN A 231 -4.24 7.74 14.43
N TRP A 232 -3.26 7.25 13.68
CA TRP A 232 -1.92 7.03 14.18
C TRP A 232 -0.91 7.85 13.40
N ASN A 233 -0.23 8.74 14.12
CA ASN A 233 1.12 9.16 13.72
C ASN A 233 2.13 8.27 14.44
N PHE A 234 3.35 8.23 13.92
CA PHE A 234 4.41 7.54 14.64
C PHE A 234 5.78 8.14 14.36
N GLU A 235 6.66 7.91 15.33
CA GLU A 235 8.06 8.34 15.30
C GLU A 235 8.96 7.14 15.55
N ILE A 236 10.07 7.09 14.84
CA ILE A 236 11.16 6.17 15.12
C ILE A 236 12.02 6.81 16.21
N THR A 237 12.10 6.15 17.35
CA THR A 237 12.82 6.68 18.53
C THR A 237 14.17 6.02 18.77
N ALA A 238 14.38 4.82 18.22
CA ALA A 238 15.65 4.12 18.30
C ALA A 238 15.80 3.12 17.15
N GLN A 239 17.04 2.86 16.77
CA GLN A 239 17.39 1.96 15.67
C GLN A 239 18.76 1.32 15.92
N THR A 240 18.89 0.06 15.47
CA THR A 240 20.08 -0.80 15.50
C THR A 240 19.99 -1.76 14.31
N ASP A 241 21.07 -2.40 13.88
CA ASP A 241 21.03 -3.38 12.78
C ASP A 241 20.04 -4.53 13.04
N ASP A 242 19.71 -4.79 14.31
CA ASP A 242 18.83 -5.88 14.72
C ASP A 242 17.39 -5.44 14.97
N SER A 243 17.10 -4.15 15.13
CA SER A 243 15.76 -3.69 15.50
C SER A 243 15.50 -2.20 15.32
N ILE A 244 14.23 -1.87 15.18
CA ILE A 244 13.71 -0.51 15.20
C ILE A 244 12.61 -0.33 16.24
N THR A 245 12.64 0.79 16.96
CA THR A 245 11.62 1.16 17.94
C THR A 245 10.76 2.28 17.40
N ILE A 246 9.45 2.02 17.39
CA ILE A 246 8.42 2.90 16.83
C ILE A 246 7.49 3.29 17.98
N HIS A 247 7.32 4.59 18.17
CA HIS A 247 6.39 5.16 19.13
C HIS A 247 5.13 5.66 18.39
N PHE A 248 3.99 5.01 18.67
CA PHE A 248 2.70 5.37 18.09
C PHE A 248 2.02 6.44 18.94
N VAL A 249 1.54 7.49 18.27
CA VAL A 249 0.77 8.58 18.86
C VAL A 249 -0.66 8.51 18.32
N ASN A 250 -1.62 8.25 19.20
CA ASN A 250 -3.03 8.27 18.84
C ASN A 250 -3.51 9.71 18.69
N LEU A 251 -4.14 10.00 17.56
CA LEU A 251 -4.71 11.30 17.22
C LEU A 251 -6.20 11.40 17.57
N ALA A 252 -6.83 10.29 17.98
CA ALA A 252 -8.20 10.31 18.47
C ALA A 252 -8.25 11.03 19.83
N ALA A 253 -8.83 12.23 19.81
CA ALA A 253 -9.40 12.90 20.98
C ALA A 253 -10.93 12.80 20.90
#